data_AF-A0A4Q5ZLU3-F1
#
_entry.id   AF-A0A4Q5ZLU3-F1
#
_cell.length_a   1.000
_cell.length_b   1.000
_cell.length_c   1.000
_cell.angle_alpha   90.00
_cell.angle_beta   90.00
_cell.angle_gamma   90.00
#
_symmetry.space_group_name_H-M   'P 1'
#
loop_
_entity.id
_entity.type
_entity.pdbx_description
1 polymer ?
#
loop_
_entity_poly.entity_id
_entity_poly.type
_entity_poly.pdbx_seq_one_letter_code
_entity_poly.pdbx_strand_id
1 'polypeptide(L)'
;MSILAVSAIVTGCKITRPVVPDSISTPTTFRANDTTVNTGTDTASIAKIKWSEYFSDQKLSRLIDEAIRQNPDLLMAVQRIQKANSILMVSRNAFFPSVNGVAAA
;
A
#
# COMPACT_ATOMS: atom_id res chain seq x y z
N MET A 1 29.09 3.00 -38.59
CA MET A 1 28.22 4.04 -37.97
C MET A 1 26.97 3.47 -37.28
N SER A 2 26.72 2.16 -37.28
CA SER A 2 25.55 1.57 -36.59
C SER A 2 25.82 1.20 -35.12
N ILE A 3 27.09 0.98 -34.74
CA ILE A 3 27.46 0.52 -33.39
C ILE A 3 27.39 1.67 -32.35
N LEU A 4 27.69 2.91 -32.75
CA LEU A 4 27.58 4.06 -31.85
C LEU A 4 26.13 4.41 -31.48
N ALA A 5 25.17 4.19 -32.40
CA ALA A 5 23.76 4.48 -32.16
C ALA A 5 23.13 3.55 -31.11
N VAL A 6 23.58 2.28 -31.04
CA VAL A 6 23.07 1.30 -30.07
C VAL A 6 23.54 1.62 -28.64
N SER A 7 24.77 2.13 -28.48
CA SER A 7 25.34 2.46 -27.16
C SER A 7 24.61 3.64 -26.48
N ALA A 8 24.13 4.62 -27.26
CA ALA A 8 23.43 5.80 -26.75
C ALA A 8 22.04 5.50 -26.16
N ILE A 9 21.42 4.37 -26.51
CA ILE A 9 20.07 4.00 -26.05
C ILE A 9 20.11 3.41 -24.62
N VAL A 10 21.28 2.94 -24.15
CA VAL A 10 21.40 2.17 -22.90
C VAL A 10 21.80 3.03 -21.69
N THR A 11 22.20 4.28 -21.88
CA THR A 11 22.46 5.22 -20.79
C THR A 11 21.16 5.79 -20.20
N GLY A 12 20.51 5.03 -19.32
CA GLY A 12 19.40 5.51 -18.50
C GLY A 12 19.88 6.21 -17.23
N CYS A 13 19.48 7.46 -17.00
CA CYS A 13 19.70 8.15 -15.73
C CYS A 13 18.66 7.70 -14.69
N LYS A 14 19.11 7.03 -13.62
CA LYS A 14 18.25 6.73 -12.46
C LYS A 14 18.03 8.03 -11.65
N ILE A 15 16.86 8.65 -11.83
CA ILE A 15 16.51 9.95 -11.24
C ILE A 15 15.75 9.85 -9.91
N THR A 16 15.26 8.67 -9.54
CA THR A 16 14.46 8.48 -8.33
C THR A 16 15.33 8.44 -7.07
N ARG A 17 14.99 9.28 -6.08
CA ARG A 17 15.57 9.21 -4.74
C ARG A 17 14.86 8.12 -3.92
N PRO A 18 15.56 7.42 -3.01
CA PRO A 18 14.91 6.49 -2.09
C PRO A 18 13.94 7.25 -1.20
N VAL A 19 12.75 6.69 -0.97
CA VAL A 19 11.81 7.21 0.01
C VAL A 19 12.34 6.84 1.39
N VAL A 20 12.72 7.84 2.18
CA VAL A 20 13.06 7.69 3.58
C VAL A 20 11.79 8.05 4.37
N PRO A 21 11.26 7.15 5.21
CA PRO A 21 10.11 7.48 6.04
C PRO A 21 10.45 8.64 6.97
N ASP A 22 9.55 9.61 7.09
CA ASP A 22 9.70 10.67 8.06
C ASP A 22 9.63 10.09 9.48
N SER A 23 10.56 10.49 10.35
CA SER A 23 10.51 10.11 11.76
C SER A 23 9.39 10.88 12.44
N ILE A 24 8.34 10.19 12.87
CA ILE A 24 7.25 10.79 13.65
C ILE A 24 7.74 10.95 15.10
N SER A 25 7.82 12.19 15.59
CA SER A 25 8.12 12.47 16.99
C SER A 25 6.89 12.10 17.83
N THR A 26 6.97 10.97 18.52
CA THR A 26 5.95 10.52 19.47
C THR A 26 6.55 10.50 20.87
N PRO A 27 5.73 10.72 21.92
CA PRO A 27 6.18 10.48 23.28
C PRO A 27 6.69 9.05 23.43
N THR A 28 7.77 8.87 24.20
CA THR A 28 8.33 7.53 24.46
C THR A 28 7.36 6.61 25.20
N THR A 29 6.41 7.20 25.94
CA THR A 29 5.30 6.48 26.58
C THR A 29 4.02 7.32 26.50
N PHE A 30 2.88 6.67 26.27
CA PHE A 30 1.57 7.33 26.27
C PHE A 30 0.91 7.33 27.67
N ARG A 31 1.44 6.55 28.62
CA ARG A 31 0.92 6.40 30.00
C ARG A 31 2.03 6.57 31.05
N ALA A 32 2.69 7.72 31.06
CA ALA A 32 3.88 7.97 31.89
C ALA A 32 3.67 7.82 33.41
N ASN A 33 2.43 7.92 33.91
CA ASN A 33 2.11 7.86 35.35
C ASN A 33 1.46 6.54 35.79
N ASP A 34 1.38 5.56 34.90
CA ASP A 34 0.73 4.27 35.19
C ASP A 34 1.77 3.22 35.57
N THR A 35 1.91 2.98 36.87
CA THR A 35 2.84 1.99 37.43
C THR A 35 2.48 0.54 37.11
N THR A 36 1.32 0.29 36.48
CA THR A 36 0.91 -1.03 36.01
C THR A 36 1.36 -1.33 34.58
N VAL A 37 1.85 -0.32 33.86
CA VAL A 37 2.30 -0.46 32.47
C VAL A 37 3.77 -0.86 32.46
N ASN A 38 4.03 -2.09 32.02
CA ASN A 38 5.38 -2.55 31.76
C ASN A 38 5.96 -1.77 30.57
N THR A 39 6.94 -0.89 30.82
CA THR A 39 7.61 -0.06 29.81
C THR A 39 8.72 -0.82 29.06
N GLY A 40 8.80 -2.14 29.21
CA GLY A 40 9.71 -2.98 28.45
C GLY A 40 9.37 -3.01 26.95
N THR A 41 10.33 -3.41 26.14
CA THR A 41 10.17 -3.58 24.69
C THR A 41 9.19 -4.74 24.42
N ASP A 42 7.90 -4.43 24.31
CA ASP A 42 6.88 -5.43 23.99
C ASP A 42 7.01 -5.87 22.52
N THR A 43 7.23 -7.16 22.31
CA THR A 43 7.31 -7.76 20.96
C THR A 43 5.92 -8.19 20.45
N ALA A 44 4.94 -8.29 21.36
CA ALA A 44 3.56 -8.64 21.06
C ALA A 44 2.75 -7.37 20.77
N SER A 45 2.31 -7.22 19.51
CA SER A 45 1.39 -6.14 19.14
C SER A 45 -0.02 -6.70 19.03
N ILE A 46 -1.00 -6.00 19.60
CA ILE A 46 -2.42 -6.30 19.40
C ILE A 46 -2.82 -6.35 17.91
N ALA A 47 -2.09 -5.63 17.04
CA ALA A 47 -2.33 -5.65 15.59
C ALA A 47 -2.10 -7.03 14.95
N LYS A 48 -1.37 -7.93 15.60
CA LYS A 48 -1.14 -9.31 15.14
C LYS A 48 -2.25 -10.26 15.56
N ILE A 49 -3.09 -9.87 16.52
CA ILE A 49 -4.20 -10.69 17.01
C ILE A 49 -5.36 -10.57 16.02
N LYS A 50 -5.95 -11.69 15.60
CA LYS A 50 -7.14 -11.65 14.76
C LYS A 50 -8.31 -11.07 15.57
N TRP A 51 -9.09 -10.18 14.97
CA TRP A 51 -10.24 -9.58 15.63
C TRP A 51 -11.24 -10.64 16.14
N SER A 52 -11.39 -11.75 15.42
CA SER A 52 -12.28 -12.86 15.78
C SER A 52 -11.82 -13.63 17.02
N GLU A 53 -10.52 -13.57 17.34
CA GLU A 53 -9.93 -14.17 18.55
C GLU A 53 -9.93 -13.16 19.72
N TYR A 54 -10.01 -11.86 19.42
CA TYR A 54 -10.07 -10.79 20.41
C TYR A 54 -11.47 -10.60 21.01
N PHE A 55 -12.53 -10.71 20.20
CA PHE A 55 -13.91 -10.58 20.65
C PHE A 55 -14.53 -11.93 20.99
N SER A 56 -14.76 -12.19 22.28
CA SER A 56 -15.36 -13.45 22.77
C SER A 56 -16.87 -13.57 22.53
N ASP A 57 -17.58 -12.47 22.24
CA ASP A 57 -19.02 -12.49 22.00
C ASP A 57 -19.34 -13.00 20.59
N GLN A 58 -20.02 -14.15 20.52
CA GLN A 58 -20.39 -14.80 19.27
C GLN A 58 -21.41 -13.99 18.45
N LYS A 59 -22.31 -13.23 19.08
CA LYS A 59 -23.27 -12.38 18.37
C LYS A 59 -22.55 -11.21 17.71
N LEU A 60 -21.68 -10.54 18.47
CA LEU A 60 -20.85 -9.45 17.95
C LEU A 60 -19.97 -9.94 16.80
N SER A 61 -19.33 -11.11 16.97
CA SER A 61 -18.50 -11.70 15.94
C SER A 61 -19.27 -11.90 14.62
N ARG A 62 -20.49 -12.45 14.67
CA ARG A 62 -21.35 -12.60 13.49
C ARG A 62 -21.73 -11.27 12.83
N LEU A 63 -21.99 -10.23 13.62
CA LEU A 63 -22.32 -8.90 13.09
C LEU A 63 -21.13 -8.26 12.38
N ILE A 64 -19.92 -8.38 12.94
CA ILE A 64 -18.69 -7.90 12.29
C ILE A 64 -18.49 -8.64 10.97
N ASP A 65 -18.68 -9.95 10.98
CA ASP A 65 -18.54 -10.81 9.81
C ASP A 65 -19.51 -10.43 8.67
N GLU A 66 -20.77 -10.15 9.02
CA GLU A 66 -21.78 -9.68 8.08
C GLU A 66 -21.45 -8.28 7.55
N ALA A 67 -21.04 -7.37 8.44
CA ALA A 67 -20.62 -6.04 8.07
C ALA A 67 -19.43 -6.09 7.08
N ILE A 68 -18.40 -6.89 7.35
CA ILE A 68 -17.25 -7.01 6.43
C ILE A 68 -17.68 -7.53 5.06
N ARG A 69 -18.63 -8.49 5.00
CA ARG A 69 -19.10 -9.08 3.75
C ARG A 69 -19.97 -8.13 2.92
N GLN A 70 -20.80 -7.32 3.56
CA GLN A 70 -21.83 -6.53 2.88
C GLN A 70 -21.63 -5.02 2.95
N ASN A 71 -20.53 -4.52 3.51
CA ASN A 71 -20.28 -3.08 3.65
C ASN A 71 -19.94 -2.43 2.30
N PRO A 72 -20.79 -1.51 1.79
CA PRO A 72 -20.53 -0.81 0.53
C PRO A 72 -19.28 0.08 0.56
N ASP A 73 -18.91 0.63 1.71
CA ASP A 73 -17.70 1.44 1.86
C ASP A 73 -16.44 0.60 1.66
N LEU A 74 -16.43 -0.65 2.16
CA LEU A 74 -15.33 -1.58 1.91
C LEU A 74 -15.26 -1.96 0.43
N LEU A 75 -16.40 -2.21 -0.21
CA LEU A 75 -16.46 -2.47 -1.65
C LEU A 75 -15.92 -1.27 -2.45
N MET A 76 -16.33 -0.04 -2.10
CA MET A 76 -15.82 1.18 -2.71
C MET A 76 -14.30 1.34 -2.50
N ALA A 77 -13.79 1.02 -1.32
CA ALA A 77 -12.35 1.07 -1.04
C ALA A 77 -11.57 0.10 -1.94
N VAL A 78 -12.07 -1.13 -2.15
CA VAL A 78 -11.48 -2.09 -3.07
C VAL A 78 -11.50 -1.55 -4.51
N GLN A 79 -12.60 -0.94 -4.95
CA GLN A 79 -12.66 -0.33 -6.29
C GLN A 79 -11.67 0.82 -6.46
N ARG A 80 -11.42 1.61 -5.40
CA ARG A 80 -10.39 2.67 -5.42
C ARG A 80 -8.99 2.10 -5.61
N ILE A 81 -8.68 0.95 -4.99
CA ILE A 81 -7.41 0.24 -5.20
C ILE A 81 -7.31 -0.22 -6.66
N GLN A 82 -8.38 -0.80 -7.23
CA GLN A 82 -8.36 -1.24 -8.63
C GLN A 82 -8.20 -0.08 -9.63
N LYS A 83 -8.82 1.07 -9.34
CA LYS A 83 -8.62 2.31 -10.10
C LYS A 83 -7.15 2.76 -10.03
N ALA A 84 -6.55 2.77 -8.83
CA ALA A 84 -5.16 3.14 -8.66
C ALA A 84 -4.21 2.19 -9.43
N ASN A 85 -4.47 0.89 -9.40
CA ASN A 85 -3.71 -0.11 -10.17
C ASN A 85 -3.82 0.14 -11.68
N SER A 86 -5.01 0.47 -12.18
CA SER A 86 -5.21 0.77 -13.60
C SER A 86 -4.45 2.02 -14.04
N ILE A 87 -4.46 3.07 -13.22
CA ILE A 87 -3.67 4.29 -13.46
C ILE A 87 -2.17 3.96 -13.45
N LEU A 88 -1.71 3.13 -12.51
CA LEU A 88 -0.32 2.67 -12.45
C LEU A 88 0.07 1.91 -13.73
N MET A 89 -0.80 1.04 -14.25
CA MET A 89 -0.56 0.32 -15.50
C MET A 89 -0.46 1.28 -16.69
N VAL A 90 -1.33 2.27 -16.80
CA VAL A 90 -1.26 3.30 -17.85
C VAL A 90 0.09 4.05 -17.78
N SER A 91 0.47 4.52 -16.59
CA SER A 91 1.76 5.22 -16.40
C SER A 91 2.95 4.32 -16.73
N ARG A 92 2.87 3.03 -16.40
CA ARG A 92 3.92 2.06 -16.74
C ARG A 92 4.00 1.82 -18.25
N ASN A 93 2.87 1.76 -18.94
CA ASN A 93 2.81 1.55 -20.39
C ASN A 93 3.40 2.73 -21.17
N ALA A 94 3.40 3.93 -20.61
CA ALA A 94 4.08 5.09 -21.21
C ALA A 94 5.60 4.93 -21.36
N PHE A 95 6.22 3.98 -20.64
CA PHE A 95 7.65 3.65 -20.82
C PHE A 95 7.91 2.67 -21.97
N PHE A 96 6.87 2.11 -22.60
CA PHE A 96 6.99 1.18 -23.71
C PHE A 96 6.61 1.87 -25.04
N PRO A 97 7.18 1.41 -26.18
CA PRO A 97 6.77 1.91 -27.49
C PRO A 97 5.31 1.56 -27.78
N SER A 98 4.60 2.48 -28.43
CA SER A 98 3.25 2.23 -28.95
C SER A 98 3.31 1.87 -30.44
N VAL A 99 2.41 1.00 -30.89
CA VAL A 99 2.26 0.64 -32.30
C VAL A 99 0.90 1.16 -32.76
N ASN A 100 0.90 2.06 -33.74
CA ASN A 100 -0.32 2.62 -34.33
C ASN A 100 -0.19 2.58 -35.85
N GLY A 101 -1.31 2.36 -36.56
CA GLY A 101 -1.37 2.40 -38.02
C GLY A 101 -2.39 3.46 -38.46
N VAL A 102 -2.01 4.30 -39.42
CA VAL A 102 -2.92 5.28 -40.03
C VAL A 102 -2.93 5.00 -41.53
N ALA A 103 -4.12 4.76 -42.09
CA ALA A 103 -4.33 4.68 -43.52
C ALA A 103 -4.95 5.99 -44.00
N ALA A 104 -4.35 6.60 -45.02
CA ALA A 104 -4.90 7.76 -45.72
C ALA A 104 -5.06 7.39 -47.21
N ALA A 105 -6.14 7.89 -47.82
CA ALA A 105 -6.51 7.65 -49.22
C ALA A 105 -5.78 8.60 -50.18
#